data_AF-K9T8H2-F1
#
_entry.id   AF-K9T8H2-F1
#
_cell.length_a   1.000
_cell.length_b   1.000
_cell.length_c   1.000
_cell.angle_alpha   90.00
_cell.angle_beta   90.00
_cell.angle_gamma   90.00
#
_symmetry.space_group_name_H-M   'P 1'
#
loop_
_entity.id
_entity.type
_entity.pdbx_description
1 polymer ?
#
loop_
_entity_poly.entity_id
_entity_poly.type
_entity_poly.pdbx_seq_one_letter_code
_entity_poly.pdbx_strand_id
1 'polypeptide(L)' 'MSLQEIVKQALQDGYLTPALKAEVTRVCAPDTVLSDSEEIYLEQLLGAFLTGEVAG' A
#
# COMPACT_ATOMS: atom_id res chain seq x y z
N MET A 1 4.70 -8.59 -5.43
CA MET A 1 3.23 -8.55 -5.24
C MET A 1 2.67 -7.34 -5.97
N SER A 2 1.39 -7.35 -6.35
CA SER A 2 0.76 -6.12 -6.82
C SER A 2 0.41 -5.19 -5.65
N LEU A 3 0.24 -3.89 -5.90
CA LEU A 3 -0.15 -2.95 -4.84
C LEU A 3 -1.50 -3.35 -4.22
N GLN A 4 -2.44 -3.84 -5.03
CA GLN A 4 -3.72 -4.37 -4.57
C GLN A 4 -3.57 -5.45 -3.47
N GLU A 5 -2.66 -6.40 -3.67
CA GLU A 5 -2.44 -7.49 -2.70
C GLU A 5 -1.85 -6.95 -1.39
N ILE A 6 -0.94 -5.98 -1.49
CA ILE A 6 -0.34 -5.33 -0.32
C ILE A 6 -1.42 -4.58 0.47
N VAL A 7 -2.25 -3.78 -0.19
CA VAL A 7 -3.32 -3.01 0.46
C VAL A 7 -4.33 -3.95 1.10
N LYS A 8 -4.74 -5.00 0.40
CA LYS A 8 -5.67 -5.99 0.95
C LYS A 8 -5.10 -6.65 2.21
N GLN A 9 -3.83 -7.05 2.18
CA GLN A 9 -3.17 -7.66 3.33
C GLN A 9 -3.05 -6.67 4.49
N ALA A 10 -2.64 -5.43 4.21
CA ALA A 10 -2.53 -4.37 5.21
C ALA A 10 -3.85 -4.07 5.91
N LEU A 11 -4.94 -3.96 5.14
CA LEU A 11 -6.29 -3.74 5.66
C LEU A 11 -6.80 -4.95 6.47
N GLN A 12 -6.45 -6.16 6.04
CA GLN A 12 -6.83 -7.38 6.74
C GLN A 12 -6.08 -7.53 8.07
N ASP A 13 -4.79 -7.22 8.09
CA ASP A 13 -3.95 -7.37 9.28
C ASP A 13 -4.09 -6.16 10.23
N GLY A 14 -4.48 -4.99 9.70
CA GLY A 14 -4.55 -3.73 10.43
C GLY A 14 -3.19 -3.06 10.64
N TYR A 15 -2.13 -3.51 9.96
CA TYR A 15 -0.80 -2.90 10.03
C TYR A 15 0.05 -3.20 8.79
N LEU A 16 0.95 -2.26 8.47
CA LEU A 16 1.99 -2.43 7.46
C LEU A 16 3.21 -3.09 8.10
N THR A 17 3.36 -4.40 7.86
CA THR A 17 4.61 -5.08 8.23
C THR A 17 5.81 -4.43 7.52
N PRO A 18 7.03 -4.54 8.07
CA PRO A 18 8.24 -4.07 7.39
C PRO A 18 8.42 -4.65 5.98
N ALA A 19 7.96 -5.90 5.77
CA ALA A 19 7.98 -6.54 4.45
C ALA A 19 7.01 -5.87 3.46
N LEU A 20 5.78 -5.57 3.89
CA LEU A 20 4.80 -4.85 3.05
C LEU A 20 5.28 -3.43 2.75
N LYS A 21 5.87 -2.73 3.73
CA LYS A 21 6.47 -1.40 3.52
C LYS A 21 7.54 -1.42 2.42
N ALA A 22 8.47 -2.37 2.49
CA ALA A 22 9.52 -2.51 1.49
C ALA A 22 8.95 -2.76 0.10
N GLU A 23 7.87 -3.54 0.01
CA GLU A 23 7.23 -3.84 -1.27
C GLU A 23 6.44 -2.65 -1.82
N VAL A 24 5.73 -1.88 -0.98
CA VAL A 24 5.10 -0.61 -1.38
C VAL A 24 6.15 0.36 -1.91
N THR A 25 7.29 0.50 -1.22
CA THR A 25 8.38 1.37 -1.68
C THR A 25 8.98 0.90 -3.01
N ARG A 26 9.03 -0.41 -3.25
CA ARG A 26 9.49 -0.98 -4.53
C ARG A 26 8.51 -0.71 -5.66
N VAL A 27 7.21 -0.89 -5.40
CA VAL A 27 6.15 -0.68 -6.39
C VAL A 27 6.00 0.82 -6.69
N CYS A 28 6.04 1.67 -5.69
CA CYS A 28 5.96 3.12 -5.81
C CYS A 28 7.33 3.79 -5.98
N ALA A 29 8.32 3.09 -6.57
CA ALA A 29 9.62 3.67 -6.85
C ALA A 29 9.50 4.87 -7.81
N PRO A 30 10.42 5.86 -7.74
CA PRO A 30 10.30 7.12 -8.50
C PRO A 30 10.27 6.96 -10.03
N ASP A 31 10.79 5.83 -10.52
CA ASP A 31 10.85 5.42 -11.91
C ASP A 31 9.67 4.53 -12.34
N THR A 32 8.80 4.13 -11.40
CA THR A 32 7.61 3.33 -11.70
C THR A 32 6.46 4.24 -12.14
N VAL A 33 5.91 3.96 -13.31
CA VAL A 33 4.61 4.49 -13.73
C VAL A 33 3.55 3.58 -13.15
N LEU A 34 2.80 4.09 -12.16
CA LEU A 34 1.65 3.40 -11.60
C LEU A 34 0.51 3.40 -12.63
N SER A 35 -0.18 2.28 -12.72
CA SER A 35 -1.42 2.18 -13.49
C SER A 35 -2.55 2.94 -12.78
N ASP A 36 -3.60 3.35 -13.48
CA ASP A 36 -4.77 4.03 -12.88
C ASP A 36 -5.34 3.24 -11.68
N SER A 37 -5.33 1.90 -11.77
CA SER A 37 -5.78 1.04 -10.68
C SER A 37 -4.82 1.05 -9.49
N GLU A 38 -3.51 1.14 -9.73
CA GLU A 38 -2.50 1.19 -8.68
C GLU A 38 -2.52 2.52 -7.94
N GLU A 39 -2.76 3.64 -8.62
CA GLU A 39 -2.99 4.92 -7.93
C GLU A 39 -4.16 4.84 -6.94
N ILE A 40 -5.28 4.24 -7.35
CA ILE A 40 -6.45 4.06 -6.46
C ILE A 40 -6.11 3.21 -5.23
N TYR A 41 -5.32 2.14 -5.40
CA TYR A 41 -4.88 1.32 -4.27
C TYR A 41 -3.94 2.10 -3.34
N LEU A 42 -3.03 2.91 -3.91
CA LEU A 42 -2.14 3.76 -3.12
C LEU A 42 -2.94 4.77 -2.29
N GLU A 43 -3.92 5.43 -2.89
CA GLU A 43 -4.82 6.37 -2.20
C GLU A 43 -5.59 5.69 -1.07
N GLN A 44 -6.13 4.48 -1.31
CA GLN A 44 -6.78 3.69 -0.26
C GLN A 44 -5.83 3.39 0.90
N LEU A 45 -4.60 2.99 0.60
CA LEU A 45 -3.61 2.67 1.61
C LEU A 45 -3.26 3.89 2.47
N LEU A 46 -3.03 5.03 1.83
CA LEU A 46 -2.77 6.30 2.50
C LEU A 46 -3.96 6.72 3.35
N GLY A 47 -5.19 6.56 2.84
CA GLY A 47 -6.41 6.82 3.58
C GLY A 47 -6.50 5.97 4.85
N ALA A 48 -6.31 4.65 4.73
CA ALA A 48 -6.33 3.72 5.86
C ALA A 48 -5.22 4.00 6.89
N PHE A 49 -4.07 4.48 6.42
CA PHE A 49 -2.98 4.91 7.30
C PHE A 49 -3.35 6.17 8.09
N LEU A 50 -3.96 7.16 7.42
CA LEU A 50 -4.36 8.43 8.03
C LEU A 50 -5.54 8.28 9.00
N THR A 51 -6.46 7.35 8.72
CA THR A 51 -7.58 7.03 9.63
C THR A 51 -7.16 6.18 10.82
N GLY A 52 -5.95 5.60 10.78
CA GLY A 52 -5.45 4.68 11.80
C GLY A 52 -6.04 3.26 11.70
N GLU A 53 -6.71 2.94 10.59
CA GLU A 53 -7.17 1.58 10.28
C GLU A 53 -5.99 0.64 10.02
N VAL A 54 -4.88 1.19 9.51
CA VAL A 54 -3.61 0.50 9.33
C VAL A 54 -2.51 1.19 10.11
N ALA A 55 -1.90 0.49 11.06
CA ALA A 55 -0.74 0.98 11.81
C ALA A 55 0.57 0.82 11.00
N GLY A 56 1.47 1.78 11.12
CA GLY A 56 2.75 1.86 10.38
C GLY A 56 3.98 1.42 11.10
#